data_AF-A0A956IMU3-F1
#
_entry.id   AF-A0A956IMU3-F1
#
_cell.length_a   1.000
_cell.length_b   1.000
_cell.length_c   1.000
_cell.angle_alpha   90.00
_cell.angle_beta   90.00
_cell.angle_gamma   90.00
#
_symmetry.space_group_name_H-M   'P 1'
#
loop_
_entity.id
_entity.type
_entity.pdbx_description
1 polymer ?
#
loop_
_entity_poly.entity_id
_entity_poly.type
_entity_poly.pdbx_seq_one_letter_code
_entity_poly.pdbx_strand_id
1 'polypeptide(L)'
;MTATDSQVLVELFQQSRDTQRPSTQSLGRSLNLSRGETAAALLRLEARGLVDAGRVRLTLSGLVVANQLSTQALRLSDSARPSAA
;
A
#
# COMPACT_ATOMS: atom_id res chain seq x y z
N MET A 1 -2.21 -13.11 1.51
CA MET A 1 -1.91 -11.66 1.65
C MET A 1 -2.93 -11.10 2.62
N THR A 2 -2.52 -10.34 3.65
CA THR A 2 -3.47 -9.79 4.63
C THR A 2 -4.11 -8.49 4.11
N ALA A 3 -5.18 -8.03 4.77
CA ALA A 3 -5.78 -6.72 4.50
C ALA A 3 -4.76 -5.59 4.73
N THR A 4 -4.01 -5.65 5.84
CA THR A 4 -2.94 -4.70 6.17
C THR A 4 -1.83 -4.69 5.12
N ASP A 5 -1.40 -5.86 4.64
CA ASP A 5 -0.36 -5.94 3.59
C ASP A 5 -0.84 -5.23 2.30
N SER A 6 -2.12 -5.39 1.95
CA SER A 6 -2.72 -4.77 0.78
C SER A 6 -2.81 -3.24 0.93
N GLN A 7 -3.21 -2.78 2.12
CA GLN A 7 -3.24 -1.35 2.47
C GLN A 7 -1.84 -0.72 2.43
N VAL A 8 -0.83 -1.40 2.97
CA VAL A 8 0.58 -0.95 2.92
C VAL A 8 1.08 -0.83 1.49
N LEU A 9 0.77 -1.79 0.60
CA LEU A 9 1.15 -1.70 -0.81
C LEU A 9 0.50 -0.50 -1.52
N VAL A 10 -0.80 -0.30 -1.31
CA VAL A 10 -1.55 0.81 -1.93
C VAL A 10 -1.05 2.16 -1.41
N GLU A 11 -0.85 2.30 -0.10
CA GLU A 11 -0.33 3.52 0.51
C GLU A 11 1.08 3.84 0.01
N LEU A 12 1.95 2.83 -0.02
CA LEU A 12 3.32 3.01 -0.50
C LEU A 12 3.35 3.43 -1.98
N PHE A 13 2.42 2.91 -2.78
CA PHE A 13 2.24 3.33 -4.18
C PHE A 13 1.79 4.78 -4.28
N GLN A 14 0.82 5.21 -3.48
CA GLN A 14 0.34 6.60 -3.45
C GLN A 14 1.47 7.56 -3.04
N GLN A 15 2.15 7.30 -1.92
CA GLN A 15 3.28 8.13 -1.47
C GLN A 15 4.41 8.21 -2.51
N SER A 16 4.68 7.12 -3.23
CA SER A 16 5.70 7.10 -4.29
C SER A 16 5.32 7.94 -5.52
N ARG A 17 4.02 8.13 -5.79
CA ARG A 17 3.51 8.95 -6.90
C ARG A 17 3.57 10.43 -6.58
N ASP A 18 3.33 10.81 -5.33
CA ASP A 18 3.28 12.20 -4.90
C ASP A 18 4.67 12.84 -4.70
N THR A 19 5.71 12.27 -5.32
CA THR A 19 7.14 12.63 -5.18
C THR A 19 7.67 12.61 -3.73
N GLN A 20 6.91 12.10 -2.78
CA GLN A 20 7.37 11.91 -1.42
C GLN A 20 8.33 10.74 -1.36
N ARG A 21 9.38 10.83 -0.53
CA ARG A 21 10.18 9.67 -0.17
C ARG A 21 9.43 8.93 0.93
N PRO A 22 8.86 7.73 0.67
CA PRO A 22 8.13 7.01 1.69
C PRO A 22 9.07 6.61 2.81
N SER A 23 8.54 6.55 4.02
CA SER A 23 9.27 6.11 5.22
C SER A 23 8.36 5.24 6.06
N THR A 24 8.93 4.40 6.92
CA THR A 24 8.14 3.59 7.87
C THR A 24 7.25 4.47 8.75
N GLN A 25 7.69 5.69 9.08
CA GLN A 25 6.91 6.61 9.90
C GLN A 25 5.74 7.24 9.14
N SER A 26 5.92 7.64 7.87
CA SER A 26 4.84 8.20 7.05
C SER A 26 3.78 7.14 6.75
N LEU A 27 4.19 5.91 6.43
CA LEU A 27 3.31 4.76 6.24
C LEU A 27 2.50 4.44 7.51
N GLY A 28 3.17 4.30 8.65
CA GLY A 28 2.50 3.98 9.91
C GLY A 28 1.50 5.06 10.32
N ARG A 29 1.83 6.33 10.11
CA ARG A 29 0.90 7.45 10.37
C ARG A 29 -0.32 7.41 9.46
N SER A 30 -0.13 7.22 8.16
CA SER A 30 -1.24 7.22 7.18
C SER A 30 -2.22 6.07 7.44
N LEU A 31 -1.70 4.90 7.83
CA LEU A 31 -2.50 3.69 8.05
C LEU A 31 -2.89 3.46 9.51
N ASN A 32 -2.59 4.41 10.40
CA ASN A 32 -2.79 4.27 11.85
C ASN A 32 -2.19 2.96 12.43
N LEU A 33 -0.99 2.60 11.97
CA LEU A 33 -0.24 1.44 12.43
C LEU A 33 0.89 1.89 13.38
N SER A 34 1.17 1.07 14.39
CA SER A 34 2.38 1.24 15.19
C SER A 34 3.64 1.01 14.34
N ARG A 35 4.79 1.46 14.86
CA ARG A 35 6.09 1.25 14.21
C ARG A 35 6.38 -0.24 14.02
N GLY A 36 6.05 -1.07 15.02
CA GLY A 36 6.24 -2.52 14.98
C GLY A 36 5.36 -3.20 13.93
N GLU A 37 4.07 -2.84 13.87
CA GLU A 37 3.13 -3.38 12.88
C GLU A 37 3.53 -2.99 11.46
N THR A 38 3.94 -1.74 11.26
CA THR A 38 4.40 -1.25 9.96
C THR A 38 5.65 -2.00 9.51
N ALA A 39 6.65 -2.15 10.39
CA ALA A 39 7.87 -2.91 10.09
C ALA A 39 7.55 -4.39 9.79
N ALA A 40 6.69 -5.02 10.59
CA ALA A 40 6.26 -6.40 10.37
C ALA A 40 5.55 -6.57 9.02
N ALA A 41 4.70 -5.63 8.61
CA ALA A 41 4.05 -5.66 7.31
C ALA A 41 5.05 -5.52 6.15
N LEU A 42 6.00 -4.58 6.26
CA LEU A 42 7.06 -4.39 5.26
C LEU A 42 7.92 -5.65 5.10
N LEU A 43 8.32 -6.29 6.21
CA LEU A 43 9.11 -7.53 6.19
C LEU A 43 8.34 -8.71 5.56
N ARG A 44 7.03 -8.84 5.84
CA ARG A 44 6.20 -9.86 5.18
C ARG A 44 6.07 -9.63 3.67
N LEU A 45 6.00 -8.38 3.24
CA LEU A 45 5.94 -8.02 1.83
C LEU A 45 7.29 -8.21 1.12
N GLU A 46 8.40 -7.93 1.81
CA GLU A 46 9.76 -8.19 1.33
C GLU A 46 10.03 -9.68 1.16
N ALA A 47 9.61 -10.51 2.12
CA ALA A 47 9.68 -11.97 1.99
C ALA A 47 8.92 -12.52 0.77
N ARG A 48 8.02 -11.71 0.18
CA ARG A 48 7.25 -12.05 -1.02
C ARG A 48 7.76 -11.33 -2.28
N GLY A 49 8.86 -10.59 -2.18
CA GLY A 49 9.49 -9.87 -3.28
C GLY A 49 8.70 -8.64 -3.77
N LEU A 50 7.79 -8.10 -2.95
CA LEU A 50 6.94 -6.96 -3.34
C LEU A 50 7.51 -5.61 -2.87
N VAL A 51 8.33 -5.61 -1.84
CA VAL A 51 8.88 -4.40 -1.22
C VAL A 51 10.36 -4.62 -0.87
N ASP A 52 11.18 -3.58 -1.01
CA ASP A 52 12.47 -3.44 -0.32
C ASP A 52 12.20 -2.74 1.01
N ALA A 53 12.25 -3.47 2.12
CA ALA A 53 11.85 -2.95 3.43
C ALA A 53 12.89 -1.96 3.97
N GLY A 54 14.17 -2.18 3.67
CA GLY A 54 15.27 -1.31 4.08
C GLY A 54 15.20 0.09 3.45
N ARG A 55 14.67 0.17 2.22
CA ARG A 55 14.48 1.45 1.50
C ARG A 55 13.05 1.96 1.52
N VAL A 56 12.11 1.17 2.05
CA VAL A 56 10.66 1.46 2.05
C VAL A 56 10.19 1.80 0.63
N ARG A 57 10.42 0.86 -0.31
CA ARG A 57 10.11 1.05 -1.74
C ARG A 57 9.47 -0.19 -2.34
N LEU A 58 8.59 0.02 -3.31
CA LEU A 58 8.04 -1.07 -4.10
C LEU A 58 9.12 -1.64 -5.04
N THR A 59 9.13 -2.96 -5.19
CA THR A 59 9.79 -3.60 -6.34
C THR A 59 8.92 -3.42 -7.59
N LEU A 60 9.42 -3.82 -8.77
CA LEU A 60 8.58 -3.82 -9.99
C LEU A 60 7.34 -4.72 -9.82
N SER A 61 7.51 -5.90 -9.23
CA SER A 61 6.38 -6.80 -8.94
C SER A 61 5.41 -6.18 -7.94
N GLY A 62 5.93 -5.53 -6.89
CA GLY A 62 5.11 -4.79 -5.93
C GLY A 62 4.31 -3.66 -6.56
N LEU A 63 4.92 -2.92 -7.50
CA LEU A 63 4.28 -1.84 -8.22
C LEU A 63 3.08 -2.34 -9.04
N VAL A 64 3.24 -3.45 -9.76
CA VAL A 64 2.16 -4.06 -10.54
C VAL A 64 1.01 -4.48 -9.63
N VAL A 65 1.30 -5.16 -8.52
CA VAL A 65 0.29 -5.61 -7.55
C VAL A 65 -0.42 -4.41 -6.91
N ALA A 66 0.32 -3.40 -6.45
CA ALA A 66 -0.26 -2.21 -5.84
C ALA A 66 -1.18 -1.45 -6.81
N ASN A 67 -0.77 -1.32 -8.08
CA ASN A 67 -1.59 -0.69 -9.11
C ASN A 67 -2.91 -1.45 -9.39
N GLN A 68 -2.86 -2.78 -9.40
CA GLN A 68 -4.06 -3.61 -9.55
C GLN A 68 -5.02 -3.42 -8.36
N LEU A 69 -4.50 -3.43 -7.14
CA LEU A 69 -5.28 -3.20 -5.92
C LEU A 69 -5.91 -1.79 -5.90
N SER A 70 -5.15 -0.75 -6.24
CA SER A 70 -5.68 0.62 -6.32
C SER A 70 -6.79 0.74 -7.35
N THR A 71 -6.63 0.11 -8.52
CA THR A 71 -7.65 0.13 -9.58
C THR A 71 -8.92 -0.60 -9.17
N GLN A 72 -8.78 -1.73 -8.47
CA GLN A 72 -9.93 -2.48 -7.95
C GLN A 72 -10.71 -1.68 -6.90
N ALA A 73 -10.00 -1.00 -5.98
CA ALA A 73 -10.64 -0.16 -4.96
C ALA A 73 -11.51 0.94 -5.57
N LEU A 74 -11.01 1.62 -6.61
CA LEU A 74 -11.76 2.67 -7.33
C LEU A 74 -13.04 2.13 -7.96
N ARG A 75 -12.99 0.96 -8.61
CA ARG A 75 -14.17 0.34 -9.25
C ARG A 75 -15.26 -0.03 -8.25
N LEU A 76 -14.87 -0.49 -7.06
CA LEU A 76 -15.80 -0.80 -5.98
C LEU A 76 -16.44 0.48 -5.43
N SER A 77 -15.68 1.57 -5.32
CA SER A 77 -16.21 2.87 -4.89
C SER A 77 -17.21 3.46 -5.90
N ASP A 78 -16.98 3.31 -7.19
CA ASP A 78 -17.92 3.77 -8.23
C ASP A 78 -19.22 2.94 -8.27
N SER A 79 -19.11 1.63 -8.06
CA SER A 79 -20.27 0.72 -8.05
C SER A 79 -21.18 0.90 -6.82
N ALA A 80 -20.65 1.48 -5.73
CA ALA A 80 -21.37 1.69 -4.48
C ALA A 80 -22.14 3.02 -4.43
N ARG A 81 -22.01 3.90 -5.43
CA ARG A 81 -22.83 5.13 -5.51
C ARG A 81 -24.25 4.77 -5.97
N PRO A 82 -25.30 4.98 -5.16
CA PRO A 82 -26.67 4.80 -5.62
C PRO A 82 -26.93 5.80 -6.76
N SER A 83 -27.46 5.30 -7.87
CA SER A 83 -27.97 6.12 -8.96
C SER A 83 -29.12 6.95 -8.38
N ALA A 84 -28.89 8.24 -8.12
CA ALA A 84 -29.96 9.16 -7.76
C ALA A 84 -30.89 9.25 -8.99
N ALA A 85 -32.05 8.61 -8.87
CA ALA A 85 -33.18 8.70 -9.79
C ALA A 85 -34.16 9.75 -9.29
#